data_AF-A0A6U5GCL7-F1
#
_entry.id   AF-A0A6U5GCL7-F1
#
_cell.length_a   1.000
_cell.length_b   1.000
_cell.length_c   1.000
_cell.angle_alpha   90.00
_cell.angle_beta   90.00
_cell.angle_gamma   90.00
#
_symmetry.space_group_name_H-M   'P 1'
#
loop_
_entity.id
_entity.type
_entity.pdbx_description
1 polymer ?
#
loop_
_entity_poly.entity_id
_entity_poly.type
_entity_poly.pdbx_seq_one_letter_code
_entity_poly.pdbx_strand_id
1 'polypeptide(L)'
;MAQRQRRTKLKDRRGRNRRNEFYSAERLLTLLLGVMLLLVMGVYVRFFTDLLSQPKSSVIADSSKSSLKMLSLRTGLQKTKISPPHLFPEFPVLPPFTPVENSEHLVKETLDGKPTVAGIMAILQNFLADLHHTNYWVAEGNGPTSIRGVIRTYFDLAERHIGPLERFYSGRSIFPIRDDDSIFMSFAAYREYLLAETLFEAFGNAANPEKLFIGAVIQQCFGKVDADGNIDKSGKPCMTGVEVVGKNAQGRDMTRVSNKLPDNDEMEEFCSHPNFGKYCKTGQIRVLYVHETESLGPAVARYHASRLWGGETYFIQTDSHLKFAKSWDIKYIAELRAAQNYPKAVLSSYPPGFNPANHAAVKETRGARLCSCAFSNSEIEKDILRINVSGSYRGNETEPRQIPFIAAGFFFARAEFLVDVPFDPYMPWCFMGEEIALSIRAWTSGWNIYAPRKNLIAHQYRPGKMGLPKFWETVHRLYKDIPGVNNNSLQGKVIDRVKNLVGYLSSTTEKIEASGFGLILKDQKHFGLGKERTLEEYLDWADIDVKKKRCNHISWCENASLL
;
A
#
# COMPACT_ATOMS: atom_id res chain seq x y z
N MET A 1 45.87 -54.64 18.04
CA MET A 1 45.63 -54.57 19.50
C MET A 1 46.94 -54.99 20.16
N ALA A 2 47.74 -54.18 20.86
CA ALA A 2 47.46 -53.34 22.01
C ALA A 2 48.58 -52.28 22.13
N GLN A 3 48.37 -51.06 21.62
CA GLN A 3 49.21 -49.90 21.95
C GLN A 3 48.53 -48.54 21.71
N ARG A 4 47.25 -48.52 21.32
CA ARG A 4 46.46 -47.29 21.07
C ARG A 4 45.51 -46.89 22.21
N GLN A 5 45.42 -47.65 23.31
CA GLN A 5 44.46 -47.41 24.40
C GLN A 5 45.03 -46.71 25.66
N ARG A 6 46.33 -46.38 25.72
CA ARG A 6 46.93 -45.68 26.89
C ARG A 6 47.05 -44.15 26.76
N ARG A 7 46.88 -43.57 25.57
CA ARG A 7 46.99 -42.10 25.37
C ARG A 7 45.67 -41.32 25.53
N THR A 8 44.52 -42.00 25.60
CA THR A 8 43.20 -41.36 25.75
C THR A 8 42.75 -41.19 27.22
N LYS A 9 43.32 -41.90 28.19
CA LYS A 9 42.95 -41.75 29.62
C LYS A 9 43.64 -40.61 30.38
N LEU A 10 44.67 -39.98 29.82
CA LEU A 10 45.42 -38.88 30.46
C LEU A 10 44.94 -37.47 30.07
N LYS A 11 44.20 -37.32 28.96
CA LYS A 11 43.59 -36.04 28.57
C LYS A 11 42.26 -35.73 29.29
N ASP A 12 41.56 -36.75 29.77
CA ASP A 12 40.22 -36.59 30.35
C ASP A 12 40.22 -36.16 31.83
N ARG A 13 41.32 -36.43 32.57
CA ARG A 13 41.47 -35.99 33.97
C ARG A 13 41.85 -34.51 34.14
N ARG A 14 42.49 -33.89 33.14
CA ARG A 14 42.85 -32.45 33.18
C ARG A 14 41.69 -31.51 32.81
N GLY A 15 40.68 -32.01 32.08
CA GLY A 15 39.49 -31.22 31.69
C GLY A 15 38.45 -31.10 32.81
N ARG A 16 38.41 -32.03 33.77
CA ARG A 16 37.39 -32.07 34.82
C ARG A 16 37.70 -31.15 36.01
N ASN A 17 38.99 -30.93 36.35
CA ASN A 17 39.37 -29.96 37.40
C ASN A 17 39.19 -28.49 36.99
N ARG A 18 39.39 -28.13 35.72
CA ARG A 18 39.18 -26.75 35.25
C ARG A 18 37.71 -26.31 35.18
N ARG A 19 36.75 -27.25 35.12
CA ARG A 19 35.31 -26.91 35.12
C ARG A 19 34.78 -26.58 36.52
N ASN A 20 35.32 -27.19 37.58
CA ASN A 20 34.85 -26.94 38.95
C ASN A 20 35.34 -25.60 39.52
N GLU A 21 36.50 -25.09 39.10
CA GLU A 21 36.98 -23.75 39.52
C GLU A 21 36.20 -22.61 38.84
N PHE A 22 35.75 -22.80 37.58
CA PHE A 22 34.97 -21.79 36.85
C PHE A 22 33.56 -21.58 37.44
N TYR A 23 32.92 -22.66 37.92
CA TYR A 23 31.57 -22.61 38.51
C TYR A 23 31.53 -21.93 39.89
N SER A 24 32.64 -21.87 40.63
CA SER A 24 32.68 -21.21 41.95
C SER A 24 32.86 -19.69 41.83
N ALA A 25 33.62 -19.23 40.82
CA ALA A 25 33.87 -17.82 40.56
C ALA A 25 32.61 -17.09 40.04
N GLU A 26 31.80 -17.72 39.17
CA GLU A 26 30.53 -17.14 38.71
C GLU A 26 29.53 -16.97 39.87
N ARG A 27 29.39 -17.97 40.76
CA ARG A 27 28.48 -17.87 41.90
C ARG A 27 28.86 -16.75 42.89
N LEU A 28 30.16 -16.49 43.06
CA LEU A 28 30.64 -15.40 43.91
C LEU A 28 30.35 -14.02 43.28
N LEU A 29 30.50 -13.92 41.95
CA LEU A 29 30.22 -12.69 41.20
C LEU A 29 28.72 -12.34 41.17
N THR A 30 27.84 -13.34 41.03
CA THR A 30 26.38 -13.12 41.06
C THR A 30 25.89 -12.70 42.44
N LEU A 31 26.51 -13.21 43.52
CA LEU A 31 26.20 -12.80 44.89
C LEU A 31 26.65 -11.36 45.19
N LEU A 32 27.85 -10.98 44.73
CA LEU A 32 28.36 -9.62 44.89
C LEU A 32 27.53 -8.59 44.10
N LEU A 33 27.09 -8.93 42.88
CA LEU A 33 26.20 -8.08 42.09
C LEU A 33 24.81 -7.94 42.73
N GLY A 34 24.27 -9.01 43.32
CA GLY A 34 22.99 -8.97 44.04
C GLY A 34 23.00 -8.07 45.28
N VAL A 35 24.09 -8.10 46.06
CA VAL A 35 24.25 -7.24 47.25
C VAL A 35 24.42 -5.77 46.87
N MET A 36 25.16 -5.47 45.79
CA MET A 36 25.28 -4.11 45.25
C MET A 36 23.93 -3.56 44.78
N LEU A 37 23.10 -4.37 44.11
CA LEU A 37 21.78 -3.94 43.64
C LEU A 37 20.83 -3.60 44.81
N LEU A 38 20.87 -4.37 45.89
CA LEU A 38 20.08 -4.14 47.09
C LEU A 38 20.50 -2.87 47.85
N LEU A 39 21.80 -2.56 47.89
CA LEU A 39 22.30 -1.33 48.50
C LEU A 39 21.91 -0.08 47.68
N VAL A 40 21.97 -0.14 46.35
CA VAL A 40 21.54 0.97 45.47
C VAL A 40 20.04 1.22 45.58
N MET A 41 19.22 0.17 45.64
CA MET A 41 17.77 0.30 45.86
C MET A 41 17.43 0.88 47.24
N GLY A 42 18.17 0.51 48.29
CA GLY A 42 17.99 1.05 49.63
C GLY A 42 18.31 2.55 49.76
N VAL A 43 19.30 3.05 49.00
CA VAL A 43 19.63 4.48 48.95
C VAL A 43 18.58 5.26 48.15
N TYR A 44 18.05 4.70 47.07
CA TYR A 44 17.02 5.34 46.24
C TYR A 44 15.68 5.52 46.98
N VAL A 45 15.26 4.52 47.78
CA VAL A 45 14.01 4.60 48.56
C VAL A 45 14.12 5.67 49.66
N ARG A 46 15.30 5.80 50.30
CA ARG A 46 15.52 6.81 51.35
C ARG A 46 15.58 8.24 50.83
N PHE A 47 16.11 8.43 49.61
CA PHE A 47 16.17 9.74 48.95
C PHE A 47 14.79 10.23 48.48
N PHE A 48 13.86 9.32 48.14
CA PHE A 48 12.51 9.67 47.71
C PHE A 48 11.53 9.90 48.87
N THR A 49 11.75 9.29 50.04
CA THR A 49 10.94 9.54 51.23
C THR A 49 11.20 10.91 51.86
N ASP A 50 12.42 11.45 51.70
CA ASP A 50 12.81 12.76 52.24
C ASP A 50 12.43 13.93 51.30
N LEU A 51 12.09 13.65 50.03
CA LEU A 51 11.65 14.68 49.07
C LEU A 51 10.12 14.94 49.10
N LEU A 52 9.35 14.04 49.73
CA LEU A 52 7.88 14.12 49.82
C LEU A 52 7.36 14.71 51.13
N SER A 53 8.24 15.20 52.00
CA SER A 53 7.91 15.69 53.34
C SER A 53 8.38 17.14 53.57
N GLN A 54 7.80 18.11 52.87
CA GLN A 54 7.85 19.52 53.29
C GLN A 54 6.46 20.19 53.31
N PRO A 55 6.08 20.83 54.44
CA PRO A 55 4.79 21.51 54.57
C PRO A 55 4.81 22.92 53.97
N LYS A 56 3.72 23.29 53.30
CA LYS A 56 3.45 24.63 52.76
C LYS A 56 3.19 25.62 53.90
N SER A 57 3.87 26.76 53.91
CA SER A 57 3.50 27.92 54.74
C SER A 57 3.11 29.13 53.88
N SER A 58 2.05 29.78 54.34
CA SER A 58 1.38 30.96 53.81
C SER A 58 2.04 32.26 54.30
N VAL A 59 2.20 33.26 53.43
CA VAL A 59 2.31 34.66 53.84
C VAL A 59 1.54 35.55 52.86
N ILE A 60 0.67 36.38 53.44
CA ILE A 60 -0.10 37.46 52.85
C ILE A 60 0.72 38.75 52.98
N ALA A 61 0.85 39.54 51.90
CA ALA A 61 0.95 41.00 51.97
C ALA A 61 0.67 41.65 50.61
N ASP A 62 0.01 42.79 50.68
CA ASP A 62 -0.74 43.52 49.66
C ASP A 62 0.10 44.67 49.05
N SER A 63 -0.11 45.01 47.77
CA SER A 63 -0.29 46.40 47.27
C SER A 63 -0.34 46.49 45.73
N SER A 64 -1.57 46.74 45.26
CA SER A 64 -2.00 47.56 44.12
C SER A 64 -1.02 47.95 42.98
N LYS A 65 -1.37 47.60 41.74
CA LYS A 65 -1.98 48.54 40.75
C LYS A 65 -2.16 47.91 39.35
N SER A 66 -3.24 48.37 38.71
CA SER A 66 -3.64 48.26 37.29
C SER A 66 -4.41 47.01 36.86
N SER A 67 -5.70 47.25 36.65
CA SER A 67 -6.75 46.32 36.27
C SER A 67 -6.94 46.31 34.75
N LEU A 68 -6.77 45.13 34.14
CA LEU A 68 -7.52 44.72 32.96
C LEU A 68 -7.90 43.24 33.16
N LYS A 69 -9.14 43.02 33.62
CA LYS A 69 -9.73 41.71 33.86
C LYS A 69 -9.93 41.00 32.52
N MET A 70 -9.09 40.01 32.21
CA MET A 70 -9.47 38.91 31.32
C MET A 70 -9.89 37.75 32.22
N LEU A 71 -11.20 37.48 32.29
CA LEU A 71 -11.77 36.41 33.10
C LEU A 71 -11.28 35.05 32.57
N SER A 72 -10.35 34.44 33.30
CA SER A 72 -9.99 33.03 33.17
C SER A 72 -11.10 32.17 33.79
N LEU A 73 -12.11 31.84 32.98
CA LEU A 73 -13.03 30.74 33.27
C LEU A 73 -12.33 29.44 32.89
N ARG A 74 -11.68 28.80 33.87
CA ARG A 74 -11.36 27.38 33.84
C ARG A 74 -12.67 26.58 33.88
N THR A 75 -13.34 26.47 32.75
CA THR A 75 -14.31 25.40 32.51
C THR A 75 -13.53 24.21 31.95
N GLY A 76 -13.61 23.07 32.64
CA GLY A 76 -13.15 21.80 32.12
C GLY A 76 -13.92 21.46 30.85
N LEU A 77 -13.38 21.89 29.70
CA LEU A 77 -13.76 21.37 28.40
C LEU A 77 -13.08 20.01 28.27
N GLN A 78 -13.81 18.98 28.69
CA GLN A 78 -13.69 17.68 28.06
C GLN A 78 -13.86 17.95 26.56
N LYS A 79 -12.76 17.98 25.79
CA LYS A 79 -12.83 18.03 24.33
C LYS A 79 -13.56 16.76 23.92
N THR A 80 -14.89 16.84 23.80
CA THR A 80 -15.64 15.90 22.98
C THR A 80 -14.97 15.96 21.63
N LYS A 81 -14.28 14.88 21.27
CA LYS A 81 -13.61 14.71 19.98
C LYS A 81 -14.74 14.69 18.95
N ILE A 82 -15.15 15.87 18.47
CA ILE A 82 -16.14 15.98 17.40
C ILE A 82 -15.42 15.43 16.18
N SER A 83 -15.72 14.17 15.86
CA SER A 83 -15.19 13.56 14.66
C SER A 83 -15.69 14.32 13.44
N PRO A 84 -14.89 14.46 12.37
CA PRO A 84 -15.29 15.20 11.18
C PRO A 84 -16.63 14.69 10.62
N PRO A 85 -17.56 15.59 10.24
CA PRO A 85 -18.92 15.20 9.85
C PRO A 85 -18.95 14.26 8.64
N HIS A 86 -17.97 14.34 7.74
CA HIS A 86 -17.88 13.50 6.54
C HIS A 86 -17.47 12.04 6.81
N LEU A 87 -17.07 11.74 8.06
CA LEU A 87 -16.80 10.39 8.54
C LEU A 87 -18.03 9.74 9.21
N PHE A 88 -19.15 10.48 9.30
CA PHE A 88 -20.37 10.04 10.00
C PHE A 88 -21.60 10.06 9.06
N PRO A 89 -22.51 9.07 9.18
CA PRO A 89 -22.37 7.86 10.01
C PRO A 89 -21.19 7.01 9.54
N GLU A 90 -20.63 6.21 10.44
CA GLU A 90 -19.62 5.22 10.04
C GLU A 90 -20.22 4.32 8.97
N PHE A 91 -19.55 4.20 7.84
CA PHE A 91 -20.05 3.39 6.74
C PHE A 91 -19.72 1.93 7.00
N PRO A 92 -20.73 1.03 7.08
CA PRO A 92 -20.48 -0.37 7.38
C PRO A 92 -19.69 -1.03 6.24
N VAL A 93 -18.95 -2.08 6.58
CA VAL A 93 -18.41 -3.00 5.58
C VAL A 93 -19.59 -3.72 4.94
N LEU A 94 -19.87 -3.42 3.68
CA LEU A 94 -20.98 -4.02 2.93
C LEU A 94 -20.51 -5.29 2.22
N PRO A 95 -21.34 -6.33 2.14
CA PRO A 95 -21.05 -7.48 1.28
C PRO A 95 -20.92 -7.08 -0.21
N PRO A 96 -20.30 -7.94 -1.05
CA PRO A 96 -20.26 -7.73 -2.50
C PRO A 96 -21.67 -7.53 -3.08
N PHE A 97 -21.80 -6.66 -4.08
CA PHE A 97 -23.06 -6.32 -4.78
C PHE A 97 -24.19 -5.74 -3.91
N THR A 98 -23.92 -5.38 -2.66
CA THR A 98 -24.94 -4.81 -1.77
C THR A 98 -25.17 -3.34 -2.09
N PRO A 99 -26.35 -2.93 -2.58
CA PRO A 99 -26.60 -1.54 -2.93
C PRO A 99 -26.48 -0.63 -1.70
N VAL A 100 -26.02 0.60 -1.92
CA VAL A 100 -25.95 1.60 -0.86
C VAL A 100 -27.34 2.21 -0.64
N GLU A 101 -27.83 2.14 0.59
CA GLU A 101 -29.11 2.78 0.96
C GLU A 101 -29.05 4.30 0.70
N ASN A 102 -30.11 4.86 0.11
CA ASN A 102 -30.17 6.27 -0.29
C ASN A 102 -29.04 6.70 -1.25
N SER A 103 -28.52 5.78 -2.08
CA SER A 103 -27.43 6.01 -3.04
C SER A 103 -27.61 7.30 -3.85
N GLU A 104 -28.77 7.53 -4.47
CA GLU A 104 -29.02 8.72 -5.29
C GLU A 104 -28.82 10.04 -4.52
N HIS A 105 -29.32 10.09 -3.28
CA HIS A 105 -29.16 11.26 -2.41
C HIS A 105 -27.69 11.48 -2.03
N LEU A 106 -27.00 10.41 -1.60
CA LEU A 106 -25.59 10.47 -1.20
C LEU A 106 -24.67 10.86 -2.35
N VAL A 107 -24.93 10.34 -3.55
CA VAL A 107 -24.22 10.71 -4.79
C VAL A 107 -24.45 12.19 -5.07
N LYS A 108 -25.70 12.65 -5.03
CA LYS A 108 -26.04 14.06 -5.27
C LYS A 108 -25.33 14.98 -4.28
N GLU A 109 -25.39 14.72 -2.98
CA GLU A 109 -24.71 15.55 -1.98
C GLU A 109 -23.19 15.59 -2.19
N THR A 110 -22.60 14.44 -2.54
CA THR A 110 -21.17 14.34 -2.83
C THR A 110 -20.76 15.20 -4.01
N LEU A 111 -21.57 15.23 -5.07
CA LEU A 111 -21.34 16.04 -6.26
C LEU A 111 -21.76 17.52 -6.08
N ASP A 112 -22.53 17.84 -5.04
CA ASP A 112 -22.89 19.20 -4.63
C ASP A 112 -21.88 19.80 -3.61
N GLY A 113 -20.75 19.13 -3.37
CA GLY A 113 -19.69 19.62 -2.48
C GLY A 113 -19.90 19.34 -1.00
N LYS A 114 -20.76 18.37 -0.67
CA LYS A 114 -20.95 17.85 0.70
C LYS A 114 -20.57 16.36 0.73
N PRO A 115 -19.30 16.00 0.45
CA PRO A 115 -18.91 14.61 0.34
C PRO A 115 -18.96 13.92 1.71
N THR A 116 -19.34 12.65 1.68
CA THR A 116 -19.16 11.71 2.78
C THR A 116 -18.46 10.47 2.24
N VAL A 117 -17.82 9.69 3.11
CA VAL A 117 -17.27 8.38 2.70
C VAL A 117 -18.37 7.48 2.12
N ALA A 118 -19.59 7.55 2.67
CA ALA A 118 -20.76 6.84 2.17
C ALA A 118 -21.13 7.23 0.73
N GLY A 119 -21.10 8.53 0.41
CA GLY A 119 -21.38 8.99 -0.95
C GLY A 119 -20.30 8.64 -1.96
N ILE A 120 -19.02 8.63 -1.54
CA ILE A 120 -17.95 8.06 -2.38
C ILE A 120 -18.18 6.58 -2.62
N MET A 121 -18.55 5.82 -1.57
CA MET A 121 -18.85 4.40 -1.69
C MET A 121 -20.05 4.15 -2.61
N ALA A 122 -21.11 4.95 -2.51
CA ALA A 122 -22.27 4.87 -3.40
C ALA A 122 -21.89 5.02 -4.88
N ILE A 123 -21.02 6.00 -5.20
CA ILE A 123 -20.51 6.18 -6.57
C ILE A 123 -19.75 4.94 -7.05
N LEU A 124 -18.85 4.40 -6.24
CA LEU A 124 -18.04 3.23 -6.60
C LEU A 124 -18.90 1.95 -6.73
N GLN A 125 -19.90 1.79 -5.85
CA GLN A 125 -20.85 0.69 -5.89
C GLN A 125 -21.74 0.74 -7.14
N ASN A 126 -22.28 1.91 -7.50
CA ASN A 126 -23.05 2.09 -8.73
C ASN A 126 -22.22 1.76 -9.98
N PHE A 127 -20.94 2.18 -9.99
CA PHE A 127 -20.00 1.80 -11.04
C PHE A 127 -19.81 0.28 -11.14
N LEU A 128 -19.60 -0.41 -10.00
CA LEU A 128 -19.40 -1.86 -9.98
C LEU A 128 -20.66 -2.64 -10.36
N ALA A 129 -21.85 -2.16 -9.98
CA ALA A 129 -23.12 -2.76 -10.37
C ALA A 129 -23.30 -2.73 -11.90
N ASP A 130 -23.09 -1.57 -12.53
CA ASP A 130 -23.17 -1.45 -14.00
C ASP A 130 -22.06 -2.25 -14.70
N LEU A 131 -20.85 -2.31 -14.11
CA LEU A 131 -19.76 -3.13 -14.62
C LEU A 131 -20.11 -4.63 -14.56
N HIS A 132 -20.74 -5.06 -13.48
CA HIS A 132 -21.21 -6.43 -13.32
C HIS A 132 -22.25 -6.80 -14.38
N HIS A 133 -23.29 -5.98 -14.56
CA HIS A 133 -24.28 -6.17 -15.63
C HIS A 133 -23.62 -6.21 -17.02
N THR A 134 -22.64 -5.34 -17.26
CA THR A 134 -21.89 -5.31 -18.52
C THR A 134 -21.08 -6.58 -18.73
N ASN A 135 -20.39 -7.08 -17.70
CA ASN A 135 -19.60 -8.30 -17.78
C ASN A 135 -20.50 -9.53 -17.97
N TYR A 136 -21.67 -9.55 -17.33
CA TYR A 136 -22.66 -10.59 -17.53
C TYR A 136 -23.17 -10.59 -18.98
N TRP A 137 -23.54 -9.42 -19.51
CA TRP A 137 -23.95 -9.23 -20.91
C TRP A 137 -22.86 -9.66 -21.92
N VAL A 138 -21.58 -9.40 -21.60
CA VAL A 138 -20.42 -9.92 -22.35
C VAL A 138 -20.35 -11.44 -22.31
N ALA A 139 -20.47 -12.03 -21.12
CA ALA A 139 -20.38 -13.47 -20.92
C ALA A 139 -21.48 -14.26 -21.64
N GLU A 140 -22.64 -13.64 -21.87
CA GLU A 140 -23.74 -14.19 -22.69
C GLU A 140 -23.53 -14.03 -24.21
N GLY A 141 -22.41 -13.45 -24.64
CA GLY A 141 -22.10 -13.24 -26.07
C GLY A 141 -22.84 -12.05 -26.69
N ASN A 142 -23.57 -11.26 -25.90
CA ASN A 142 -24.27 -10.08 -26.38
C ASN A 142 -23.37 -8.83 -26.40
N GLY A 143 -22.16 -8.92 -25.83
CA GLY A 143 -21.23 -7.82 -25.61
C GLY A 143 -20.49 -7.25 -26.83
N PRO A 144 -19.53 -6.32 -26.60
CA PRO A 144 -18.59 -5.87 -27.62
C PRO A 144 -17.88 -7.02 -28.32
N THR A 145 -17.68 -6.88 -29.63
CA THR A 145 -17.04 -7.90 -30.48
C THR A 145 -15.59 -7.58 -30.85
N SER A 146 -14.98 -6.59 -30.21
CA SER A 146 -13.61 -6.15 -30.50
C SER A 146 -12.91 -5.55 -29.28
N ILE A 147 -11.57 -5.51 -29.31
CA ILE A 147 -10.73 -4.84 -28.30
C ILE A 147 -11.18 -3.40 -28.07
N ARG A 148 -11.44 -2.65 -29.16
CA ARG A 148 -11.90 -1.26 -29.08
C ARG A 148 -13.27 -1.16 -28.41
N GLY A 149 -14.18 -2.10 -28.71
CA GLY A 149 -15.49 -2.18 -28.07
C GLY A 149 -15.36 -2.36 -26.56
N VAL A 150 -14.56 -3.34 -26.12
CA VAL A 150 -14.33 -3.62 -24.69
C VAL A 150 -13.75 -2.41 -23.96
N ILE A 151 -12.71 -1.77 -24.53
CA ILE A 151 -12.12 -0.55 -23.96
C ILE A 151 -13.17 0.56 -23.88
N ARG A 152 -13.91 0.79 -24.97
CA ARG A 152 -14.94 1.85 -25.00
C ARG A 152 -16.01 1.62 -23.95
N THR A 153 -16.53 0.40 -23.82
CA THR A 153 -17.55 0.07 -22.82
C THR A 153 -17.06 0.40 -21.40
N TYR A 154 -15.84 0.05 -21.05
CA TYR A 154 -15.26 0.43 -19.77
C TYR A 154 -15.17 1.96 -19.59
N PHE A 155 -14.64 2.66 -20.59
CA PHE A 155 -14.45 4.11 -20.52
C PHE A 155 -15.79 4.86 -20.43
N ASP A 156 -16.83 4.39 -21.11
CA ASP A 156 -18.17 4.97 -21.03
C ASP A 156 -18.78 4.77 -19.63
N LEU A 157 -18.55 3.62 -18.98
CA LEU A 157 -18.94 3.38 -17.58
C LEU A 157 -18.19 4.27 -16.59
N ALA A 158 -16.87 4.35 -16.74
CA ALA A 158 -16.03 5.21 -15.91
C ALA A 158 -16.44 6.68 -16.06
N GLU A 159 -16.67 7.16 -17.29
CA GLU A 159 -17.12 8.53 -17.53
C GLU A 159 -18.49 8.82 -16.90
N ARG A 160 -19.42 7.85 -16.93
CA ARG A 160 -20.77 8.02 -16.35
C ARG A 160 -20.72 8.17 -14.83
N HIS A 161 -20.01 7.28 -14.15
CA HIS A 161 -20.06 7.16 -12.69
C HIS A 161 -18.93 7.90 -11.99
N ILE A 162 -17.71 7.79 -12.51
CA ILE A 162 -16.49 8.34 -11.90
C ILE A 162 -16.20 9.76 -12.42
N GLY A 163 -16.43 10.01 -13.71
CA GLY A 163 -16.15 11.30 -14.36
C GLY A 163 -16.69 12.53 -13.61
N PRO A 164 -17.95 12.55 -13.14
CA PRO A 164 -18.50 13.68 -12.40
C PRO A 164 -17.73 13.99 -11.11
N LEU A 165 -17.35 12.95 -10.36
CA LEU A 165 -16.57 13.09 -9.12
C LEU A 165 -15.20 13.72 -9.41
N GLU A 166 -14.48 13.16 -10.39
CA GLU A 166 -13.13 13.62 -10.74
C GLU A 166 -13.12 15.06 -11.24
N ARG A 167 -14.10 15.43 -12.07
CA ARG A 167 -14.23 16.83 -12.52
C ARG A 167 -14.55 17.77 -11.38
N PHE A 168 -15.45 17.37 -10.47
CA PHE A 168 -15.82 18.23 -9.35
C PHE A 168 -14.64 18.45 -8.41
N TYR A 169 -13.88 17.42 -8.04
CA TYR A 169 -12.75 17.54 -7.11
C TYR A 169 -11.39 17.75 -7.79
N SER A 170 -11.35 18.03 -9.09
CA SER A 170 -10.10 18.27 -9.82
C SER A 170 -9.28 19.39 -9.18
N GLY A 171 -8.04 19.10 -8.78
CA GLY A 171 -7.13 20.07 -8.18
C GLY A 171 -7.50 20.53 -6.77
N ARG A 172 -8.43 19.85 -6.09
CA ARG A 172 -8.78 20.12 -4.69
C ARG A 172 -9.01 18.84 -3.90
N SER A 173 -8.88 18.91 -2.59
CA SER A 173 -9.15 17.77 -1.73
C SER A 173 -10.65 17.45 -1.64
N ILE A 174 -11.00 16.17 -1.64
CA ILE A 174 -12.38 15.69 -1.38
C ILE A 174 -12.78 16.01 0.06
N PHE A 175 -11.88 15.73 1.01
CA PHE A 175 -12.10 15.98 2.43
C PHE A 175 -11.03 16.93 2.98
N PRO A 176 -11.30 17.73 4.03
CA PRO A 176 -10.25 18.46 4.72
C PRO A 176 -9.14 17.51 5.21
N ILE A 177 -7.89 17.79 4.85
CA ILE A 177 -6.73 17.02 5.33
C ILE A 177 -6.53 17.35 6.81
N ARG A 178 -6.53 16.33 7.66
CA ARG A 178 -6.26 16.43 9.09
C ARG A 178 -4.76 16.67 9.33
N ASP A 179 -4.45 17.18 10.51
CA ASP A 179 -3.08 17.34 11.00
C ASP A 179 -2.96 16.74 12.40
N ASP A 180 -3.19 15.42 12.49
CA ASP A 180 -3.26 14.65 13.73
C ASP A 180 -2.37 13.40 13.73
N ASP A 181 -1.49 13.28 12.74
CA ASP A 181 -0.62 12.14 12.48
C ASP A 181 -1.36 10.82 12.15
N SER A 182 -2.64 10.88 11.76
CA SER A 182 -3.35 9.69 11.25
C SER A 182 -2.78 9.20 9.92
N ILE A 183 -2.73 7.88 9.74
CA ILE A 183 -2.27 7.23 8.50
C ILE A 183 -3.46 6.53 7.84
N PHE A 184 -3.67 6.78 6.55
CA PHE A 184 -4.54 5.97 5.70
C PHE A 184 -3.72 5.02 4.83
N MET A 185 -3.91 3.73 5.04
CA MET A 185 -3.26 2.65 4.29
C MET A 185 -4.21 2.09 3.23
N SER A 186 -3.80 2.21 1.97
CA SER A 186 -4.51 1.81 0.78
C SER A 186 -4.05 0.44 0.29
N PHE A 187 -4.97 -0.51 0.19
CA PHE A 187 -4.74 -1.87 -0.31
C PHE A 187 -5.54 -2.16 -1.59
N ALA A 188 -4.85 -2.79 -2.55
CA ALA A 188 -5.47 -3.50 -3.67
C ALA A 188 -5.20 -5.00 -3.51
N ALA A 189 -6.16 -5.75 -2.99
CA ALA A 189 -5.99 -7.15 -2.60
C ALA A 189 -6.70 -8.08 -3.59
N TYR A 190 -5.95 -8.65 -4.54
CA TYR A 190 -6.49 -9.64 -5.48
C TYR A 190 -6.24 -11.07 -4.98
N ARG A 191 -7.33 -11.76 -4.63
CA ARG A 191 -7.36 -13.16 -4.17
C ARG A 191 -6.28 -13.44 -3.14
N GLU A 192 -6.22 -12.51 -2.18
CA GLU A 192 -5.17 -12.40 -1.19
C GLU A 192 -5.51 -13.23 0.04
N TYR A 193 -4.68 -14.22 0.38
CA TYR A 193 -4.88 -15.12 1.53
C TYR A 193 -4.03 -14.73 2.76
N LEU A 194 -3.19 -13.70 2.65
CA LEU A 194 -2.40 -13.15 3.76
C LEU A 194 -2.91 -11.78 4.22
N LEU A 195 -4.10 -11.37 3.78
CA LEU A 195 -4.64 -10.06 4.11
C LEU A 195 -4.90 -9.96 5.62
N ALA A 196 -5.47 -11.00 6.25
CA ALA A 196 -5.70 -11.01 7.69
C ALA A 196 -4.37 -10.89 8.47
N GLU A 197 -3.36 -11.71 8.13
CA GLU A 197 -2.02 -11.64 8.76
C GLU A 197 -1.40 -10.24 8.58
N THR A 198 -1.52 -9.66 7.39
CA THR A 198 -1.03 -8.31 7.09
C THR A 198 -1.69 -7.26 7.98
N LEU A 199 -3.02 -7.35 8.18
CA LEU A 199 -3.77 -6.43 9.04
C LEU A 199 -3.43 -6.63 10.52
N PHE A 200 -3.31 -7.88 10.99
CA PHE A 200 -2.88 -8.18 12.35
C PHE A 200 -1.49 -7.61 12.65
N GLU A 201 -0.56 -7.75 11.72
CA GLU A 201 0.79 -7.17 11.83
C GLU A 201 0.75 -5.64 11.78
N ALA A 202 0.00 -5.03 10.86
CA ALA A 202 -0.09 -3.58 10.73
C ALA A 202 -0.60 -2.91 12.02
N PHE A 203 -1.73 -3.38 12.56
CA PHE A 203 -2.30 -2.85 13.80
C PHE A 203 -1.54 -3.31 15.04
N GLY A 204 -1.13 -4.57 15.10
CA GLY A 204 -0.46 -5.15 16.28
C GLY A 204 0.92 -4.56 16.52
N ASN A 205 1.62 -4.16 15.46
CA ASN A 205 2.93 -3.55 15.55
C ASN A 205 2.91 -2.01 15.46
N ALA A 206 1.78 -1.36 15.22
CA ALA A 206 1.69 0.11 15.27
C ALA A 206 1.87 0.63 16.71
N ALA A 207 2.54 1.78 16.86
CA ALA A 207 2.61 2.49 18.14
C ALA A 207 1.29 3.20 18.47
N ASN A 208 0.59 3.72 17.47
CA ASN A 208 -0.70 4.41 17.61
C ASN A 208 -1.76 3.76 16.69
N PRO A 209 -2.21 2.53 16.99
CA PRO A 209 -3.19 1.83 16.15
C PRO A 209 -4.55 2.54 16.05
N GLU A 210 -4.89 3.43 16.99
CA GLU A 210 -6.08 4.29 16.95
C GLU A 210 -5.99 5.42 15.91
N LYS A 211 -4.81 5.63 15.32
CA LYS A 211 -4.55 6.60 14.25
C LYS A 211 -4.40 5.94 12.88
N LEU A 212 -4.50 4.61 12.80
CA LEU A 212 -4.38 3.85 11.56
C LEU A 212 -5.75 3.57 10.95
N PHE A 213 -5.91 3.93 9.68
CA PHE A 213 -7.10 3.70 8.88
C PHE A 213 -6.72 2.86 7.66
N ILE A 214 -7.60 1.96 7.25
CA ILE A 214 -7.43 1.07 6.10
C ILE A 214 -8.52 1.35 5.08
N GLY A 215 -8.12 1.56 3.83
CA GLY A 215 -8.99 1.45 2.66
C GLY A 215 -8.60 0.24 1.85
N ALA A 216 -9.46 -0.78 1.79
CA ALA A 216 -9.18 -2.03 1.10
C ALA A 216 -10.14 -2.27 -0.06
N VAL A 217 -9.58 -2.54 -1.24
CA VAL A 217 -10.33 -3.10 -2.37
C VAL A 217 -10.05 -4.59 -2.41
N ILE A 218 -11.06 -5.38 -2.03
CA ILE A 218 -10.97 -6.83 -1.90
C ILE A 218 -11.55 -7.47 -3.16
N GLN A 219 -10.67 -8.03 -3.99
CA GLN A 219 -11.01 -8.69 -5.24
C GLN A 219 -10.92 -10.21 -5.06
N GLN A 220 -12.02 -10.86 -4.65
CA GLN A 220 -12.05 -12.30 -4.36
C GLN A 220 -13.06 -13.04 -5.23
N CYS A 221 -12.91 -14.35 -5.34
CA CYS A 221 -13.97 -15.19 -5.89
C CYS A 221 -14.94 -15.61 -4.77
N PHE A 222 -16.17 -15.08 -4.79
CA PHE A 222 -17.18 -15.35 -3.76
C PHE A 222 -18.09 -16.54 -4.09
N GLY A 223 -18.02 -17.06 -5.32
CA GLY A 223 -18.92 -18.10 -5.80
C GLY A 223 -19.44 -17.77 -7.18
N LYS A 224 -20.58 -18.36 -7.57
CA LYS A 224 -21.17 -18.11 -8.89
C LYS A 224 -22.05 -16.91 -8.74
N VAL A 225 -21.81 -15.88 -9.53
CA VAL A 225 -22.64 -14.67 -9.51
C VAL A 225 -23.56 -14.69 -10.72
N ASP A 226 -24.85 -14.47 -10.51
CA ASP A 226 -25.84 -14.28 -11.59
C ASP A 226 -25.97 -12.79 -11.96
N ALA A 227 -26.82 -12.46 -12.94
CA ALA A 227 -26.98 -11.10 -13.46
C ALA A 227 -27.45 -10.07 -12.42
N ASP A 228 -28.15 -10.53 -11.38
CA ASP A 228 -28.72 -9.69 -10.33
C ASP A 228 -27.78 -9.55 -9.11
N GLY A 229 -26.57 -10.14 -9.19
CA GLY A 229 -25.58 -10.10 -8.13
C GLY A 229 -25.77 -11.17 -7.04
N ASN A 230 -26.67 -12.15 -7.21
CA ASN A 230 -26.83 -13.23 -6.24
C ASN A 230 -25.63 -14.18 -6.31
N ILE A 231 -25.13 -14.58 -5.14
CA ILE A 231 -23.93 -15.41 -5.02
C ILE A 231 -24.30 -16.83 -4.58
N ASP A 232 -24.15 -17.80 -5.49
CA ASP A 232 -24.20 -19.23 -5.16
C ASP A 232 -22.84 -19.71 -4.68
N LYS A 233 -22.75 -20.01 -3.38
CA LYS A 233 -21.56 -20.56 -2.71
C LYS A 233 -21.48 -22.09 -2.74
N SER A 234 -22.56 -22.77 -3.15
CA SER A 234 -22.67 -24.24 -3.17
C SER A 234 -22.06 -24.86 -4.44
N GLY A 235 -21.94 -24.08 -5.51
CA GLY A 235 -21.34 -24.48 -6.78
C GLY A 235 -19.83 -24.21 -6.91
N LYS A 236 -19.21 -24.75 -7.97
CA LYS A 236 -17.79 -24.54 -8.35
C LYS A 236 -17.62 -23.64 -9.60
N PRO A 237 -17.50 -22.30 -9.44
CA PRO A 237 -17.13 -21.40 -10.53
C PRO A 237 -15.78 -20.71 -10.31
N CYS A 238 -15.25 -20.74 -9.09
CA CYS A 238 -13.93 -20.22 -8.79
C CYS A 238 -12.87 -21.15 -9.39
N MET A 239 -11.79 -20.56 -9.86
CA MET A 239 -10.69 -21.30 -10.48
C MET A 239 -9.40 -21.13 -9.66
N THR A 240 -8.48 -22.09 -9.75
CA THR A 240 -7.09 -21.90 -9.31
C THR A 240 -6.35 -20.96 -10.28
N GLY A 241 -5.14 -20.54 -9.91
CA GLY A 241 -4.23 -19.98 -10.90
C GLY A 241 -3.63 -21.08 -11.78
N VAL A 242 -2.67 -20.73 -12.65
CA VAL A 242 -1.90 -21.73 -13.40
C VAL A 242 -1.03 -22.57 -12.45
N GLU A 243 -1.41 -23.81 -12.20
CA GLU A 243 -0.70 -24.76 -11.35
C GLU A 243 0.22 -25.66 -12.17
N VAL A 244 1.44 -25.92 -11.68
CA VAL A 244 2.33 -26.93 -12.30
C VAL A 244 1.92 -28.31 -11.79
N VAL A 245 1.36 -29.14 -12.67
CA VAL A 245 0.86 -30.49 -12.35
C VAL A 245 1.84 -31.60 -12.70
N GLY A 246 2.97 -31.26 -13.35
CA GLY A 246 4.00 -32.23 -13.69
C GLY A 246 5.04 -31.66 -14.65
N LYS A 247 5.83 -32.54 -15.24
CA LYS A 247 6.76 -32.23 -16.34
C LYS A 247 6.44 -33.12 -17.52
N ASN A 248 6.50 -32.55 -18.73
CA ASN A 248 6.35 -33.34 -19.96
C ASN A 248 7.63 -34.15 -20.22
N ALA A 249 7.61 -34.98 -21.28
CA ALA A 249 8.75 -35.82 -21.66
C ALA A 249 10.05 -35.04 -21.94
N GLN A 250 9.96 -33.73 -22.21
CA GLN A 250 11.09 -32.82 -22.43
C GLN A 250 11.47 -32.03 -21.17
N GLY A 251 10.93 -32.39 -20.00
CA GLY A 251 11.23 -31.75 -18.71
C GLY A 251 10.57 -30.38 -18.49
N ARG A 252 9.71 -29.91 -19.42
CA ARG A 252 8.99 -28.63 -19.31
C ARG A 252 7.78 -28.78 -18.38
N ASP A 253 7.52 -27.74 -17.59
CA ASP A 253 6.40 -27.71 -16.66
C ASP A 253 5.07 -27.88 -17.42
N MET A 254 4.27 -28.88 -17.04
CA MET A 254 2.89 -29.05 -17.49
C MET A 254 1.99 -28.29 -16.53
N THR A 255 1.06 -27.49 -17.06
CA THR A 255 0.21 -26.63 -16.24
C THR A 255 -1.27 -26.94 -16.38
N ARG A 256 -2.04 -26.62 -15.33
CA ARG A 256 -3.49 -26.81 -15.28
C ARG A 256 -4.14 -25.66 -14.50
N VAL A 257 -5.37 -25.32 -14.88
CA VAL A 257 -6.31 -24.54 -14.07
C VAL A 257 -7.45 -25.47 -13.66
N SER A 258 -7.80 -25.44 -12.37
CA SER A 258 -8.76 -26.36 -11.75
C SER A 258 -9.86 -25.59 -11.02
N ASN A 259 -11.02 -26.21 -10.84
CA ASN A 259 -12.06 -25.61 -10.01
C ASN A 259 -11.60 -25.54 -8.54
N LYS A 260 -11.92 -24.44 -7.87
CA LYS A 260 -11.65 -24.16 -6.46
C LYS A 260 -12.96 -23.79 -5.75
N LEU A 261 -13.01 -23.95 -4.44
CA LEU A 261 -14.03 -23.32 -3.60
C LEU A 261 -13.87 -21.78 -3.63
N PRO A 262 -14.92 -21.02 -3.23
CA PRO A 262 -14.78 -19.60 -2.93
C PRO A 262 -13.57 -19.32 -2.03
N ASP A 263 -12.98 -18.15 -2.21
CA ASP A 263 -11.88 -17.72 -1.34
C ASP A 263 -12.40 -17.42 0.07
N ASN A 264 -11.51 -17.52 1.05
CA ASN A 264 -11.81 -17.11 2.41
C ASN A 264 -11.88 -15.59 2.49
N ASP A 265 -12.84 -15.08 3.27
CA ASP A 265 -12.93 -13.65 3.54
C ASP A 265 -11.98 -13.27 4.68
N GLU A 266 -10.73 -12.98 4.30
CA GLU A 266 -9.68 -12.55 5.22
C GLU A 266 -10.02 -11.25 5.98
N MET A 267 -10.88 -10.39 5.42
CA MET A 267 -11.32 -9.18 6.11
C MET A 267 -12.35 -9.50 7.18
N GLU A 268 -13.27 -10.41 6.89
CA GLU A 268 -14.18 -10.95 7.91
C GLU A 268 -13.41 -11.63 9.05
N GLU A 269 -12.35 -12.39 8.74
CA GLU A 269 -11.46 -12.97 9.77
C GLU A 269 -10.88 -11.88 10.69
N PHE A 270 -10.35 -10.80 10.12
CA PHE A 270 -9.83 -9.68 10.89
C PHE A 270 -10.92 -8.97 11.72
N CYS A 271 -12.08 -8.69 11.12
CA CYS A 271 -13.18 -7.96 11.76
C CYS A 271 -13.91 -8.76 12.84
N SER A 272 -13.93 -10.09 12.73
CA SER A 272 -14.50 -10.99 13.74
C SER A 272 -13.50 -11.34 14.86
N HIS A 273 -12.21 -10.98 14.72
CA HIS A 273 -11.21 -11.29 15.74
C HIS A 273 -11.42 -10.47 17.04
N PRO A 274 -11.42 -11.09 18.24
CA PRO A 274 -11.76 -10.42 19.51
C PRO A 274 -10.94 -9.16 19.82
N ASN A 275 -9.65 -9.15 19.47
CA ASN A 275 -8.73 -8.04 19.77
C ASN A 275 -8.72 -6.93 18.71
N PHE A 276 -9.16 -7.22 17.48
CA PHE A 276 -8.98 -6.33 16.31
C PHE A 276 -10.31 -5.85 15.71
N GLY A 277 -11.40 -6.58 15.88
CA GLY A 277 -12.72 -6.22 15.34
C GLY A 277 -13.26 -4.86 15.76
N LYS A 278 -12.76 -4.29 16.86
CA LYS A 278 -13.05 -2.91 17.28
C LYS A 278 -12.69 -1.87 16.21
N TYR A 279 -11.68 -2.11 15.38
CA TYR A 279 -11.27 -1.17 14.33
C TYR A 279 -12.29 -1.14 13.18
N CYS A 280 -12.98 -2.26 12.90
CA CYS A 280 -14.08 -2.27 11.93
C CYS A 280 -15.32 -1.54 12.47
N LYS A 281 -15.59 -1.65 13.78
CA LYS A 281 -16.72 -1.00 14.47
C LYS A 281 -16.55 0.50 14.74
N THR A 282 -15.39 1.08 14.38
CA THR A 282 -15.04 2.49 14.62
C THR A 282 -14.74 3.23 13.31
N GLY A 283 -15.13 2.64 12.17
CA GLY A 283 -14.89 3.20 10.84
C GLY A 283 -13.42 3.32 10.43
N GLN A 284 -12.49 2.70 11.17
CA GLN A 284 -11.06 2.65 10.80
C GLN A 284 -10.82 1.71 9.61
N ILE A 285 -11.72 0.77 9.34
CA ILE A 285 -11.66 -0.13 8.19
C ILE A 285 -12.76 0.27 7.20
N ARG A 286 -12.38 0.54 5.95
CA ARG A 286 -13.27 0.90 4.84
C ARG A 286 -13.00 -0.06 3.69
N VAL A 287 -14.03 -0.74 3.20
CA VAL A 287 -13.87 -1.87 2.28
C VAL A 287 -14.78 -1.72 1.08
N LEU A 288 -14.21 -1.90 -0.11
CA LEU A 288 -14.95 -2.10 -1.36
C LEU A 288 -14.71 -3.54 -1.81
N TYR A 289 -15.74 -4.38 -1.74
CA TYR A 289 -15.67 -5.72 -2.31
C TYR A 289 -15.92 -5.70 -3.81
N VAL A 290 -15.11 -6.45 -4.53
CA VAL A 290 -15.16 -6.63 -5.98
C VAL A 290 -15.06 -8.12 -6.23
N HIS A 291 -15.98 -8.69 -7.00
CA HIS A 291 -15.84 -10.10 -7.37
C HIS A 291 -14.74 -10.26 -8.44
N GLU A 292 -14.05 -11.41 -8.49
CA GLU A 292 -12.84 -11.57 -9.33
C GLU A 292 -13.09 -11.27 -10.81
N THR A 293 -14.33 -11.48 -11.29
CA THR A 293 -14.74 -11.25 -12.69
C THR A 293 -14.81 -9.78 -13.06
N GLU A 294 -14.96 -8.90 -12.07
CA GLU A 294 -14.99 -7.45 -12.18
C GLU A 294 -13.62 -6.82 -11.89
N SER A 295 -12.58 -7.63 -11.72
CA SER A 295 -11.22 -7.14 -11.45
C SER A 295 -10.59 -6.51 -12.70
N LEU A 296 -10.20 -5.24 -12.57
CA LEU A 296 -9.65 -4.43 -13.67
C LEU A 296 -8.13 -4.21 -13.53
N GLY A 297 -7.46 -4.99 -12.69
CA GLY A 297 -6.03 -4.86 -12.42
C GLY A 297 -5.67 -3.84 -11.34
N PRO A 298 -4.39 -3.78 -10.93
CA PRO A 298 -3.98 -3.03 -9.76
C PRO A 298 -4.11 -1.51 -9.92
N ALA A 299 -3.92 -0.94 -11.12
CA ALA A 299 -4.00 0.51 -11.30
C ALA A 299 -5.39 1.06 -10.92
N VAL A 300 -6.46 0.42 -11.40
CA VAL A 300 -7.84 0.79 -11.08
C VAL A 300 -8.20 0.42 -9.64
N ALA A 301 -7.74 -0.73 -9.14
CA ALA A 301 -7.96 -1.09 -7.74
C ALA A 301 -7.32 -0.08 -6.77
N ARG A 302 -6.12 0.42 -7.07
CA ARG A 302 -5.46 1.49 -6.30
C ARG A 302 -6.20 2.82 -6.42
N TYR A 303 -6.77 3.12 -7.59
CA TYR A 303 -7.70 4.24 -7.73
C TYR A 303 -8.87 4.11 -6.76
N HIS A 304 -9.61 3.00 -6.78
CA HIS A 304 -10.75 2.78 -5.87
C HIS A 304 -10.34 2.86 -4.40
N ALA A 305 -9.23 2.21 -4.02
CA ALA A 305 -8.74 2.22 -2.64
C ALA A 305 -8.37 3.62 -2.17
N SER A 306 -7.73 4.44 -3.02
CA SER A 306 -7.39 5.82 -2.71
C SER A 306 -8.61 6.71 -2.43
N ARG A 307 -9.76 6.41 -3.05
CA ARG A 307 -11.01 7.16 -2.85
C ARG A 307 -11.68 6.84 -1.50
N LEU A 308 -11.28 5.77 -0.83
CA LEU A 308 -11.76 5.47 0.52
C LEU A 308 -11.05 6.32 1.60
N TRP A 309 -10.10 7.18 1.21
CA TRP A 309 -9.45 8.16 2.10
C TRP A 309 -10.46 9.18 2.62
N GLY A 310 -10.35 9.53 3.89
CA GLY A 310 -11.35 10.31 4.63
C GLY A 310 -10.76 11.52 5.35
N GLY A 311 -9.69 12.10 4.80
CA GLY A 311 -9.02 13.24 5.42
C GLY A 311 -7.83 12.87 6.32
N GLU A 312 -7.37 11.60 6.36
CA GLU A 312 -6.19 11.24 7.15
C GLU A 312 -4.93 12.05 6.76
N THR A 313 -4.10 12.42 7.74
CA THR A 313 -2.86 13.23 7.59
C THR A 313 -1.87 12.64 6.56
N TYR A 314 -1.61 11.34 6.62
CA TYR A 314 -0.65 10.64 5.76
C TYR A 314 -1.37 9.60 4.91
N PHE A 315 -0.86 9.40 3.69
CA PHE A 315 -1.30 8.35 2.78
C PHE A 315 -0.16 7.36 2.56
N ILE A 316 -0.48 6.06 2.66
CA ILE A 316 0.42 4.98 2.30
C ILE A 316 -0.26 4.04 1.32
N GLN A 317 0.34 3.87 0.15
CA GLN A 317 -0.03 2.78 -0.77
C GLN A 317 0.87 1.60 -0.47
N THR A 318 0.28 0.41 -0.29
CA THR A 318 1.07 -0.81 -0.18
C THR A 318 0.43 -1.97 -0.94
N ASP A 319 1.21 -3.03 -1.14
CA ASP A 319 0.66 -4.36 -1.44
C ASP A 319 0.00 -4.96 -0.18
N SER A 320 -0.72 -6.07 -0.34
CA SER A 320 -1.62 -6.65 0.69
C SER A 320 -1.09 -7.92 1.36
N HIS A 321 0.19 -8.24 1.20
CA HIS A 321 0.86 -9.42 1.76
C HIS A 321 2.20 -9.01 2.38
N LEU A 322 2.11 -8.34 3.51
CA LEU A 322 3.23 -7.67 4.17
C LEU A 322 3.38 -8.12 5.62
N LYS A 323 4.60 -7.94 6.14
CA LYS A 323 4.87 -7.92 7.58
C LYS A 323 5.38 -6.55 7.99
N PHE A 324 5.17 -6.18 9.25
CA PHE A 324 5.52 -4.85 9.75
C PHE A 324 6.52 -4.92 10.91
N ALA A 325 7.47 -4.00 10.94
CA ALA A 325 8.35 -3.81 12.10
C ALA A 325 7.58 -3.19 13.27
N LYS A 326 8.06 -3.41 14.49
CA LYS A 326 7.50 -2.74 15.67
C LYS A 326 7.57 -1.22 15.54
N SER A 327 6.48 -0.53 15.86
CA SER A 327 6.32 0.93 15.78
C SER A 327 6.60 1.51 14.40
N TRP A 328 6.25 0.77 13.33
CA TRP A 328 6.52 1.17 11.95
C TRP A 328 5.88 2.53 11.59
N ASP A 329 4.70 2.81 12.13
CA ASP A 329 3.87 4.00 11.89
C ASP A 329 4.63 5.29 12.24
N ILE A 330 5.07 5.42 13.50
CA ILE A 330 5.82 6.59 13.96
C ILE A 330 7.20 6.68 13.31
N LYS A 331 7.78 5.55 12.93
CA LYS A 331 9.10 5.50 12.29
C LYS A 331 9.03 5.98 10.84
N TYR A 332 8.02 5.61 10.06
CA TYR A 332 7.84 6.20 8.71
C TYR A 332 7.46 7.67 8.77
N ILE A 333 6.66 8.11 9.75
CA ILE A 333 6.38 9.53 9.95
C ILE A 333 7.67 10.31 10.23
N ALA A 334 8.50 9.81 11.16
CA ALA A 334 9.78 10.43 11.48
C ALA A 334 10.74 10.43 10.28
N GLU A 335 10.78 9.32 9.54
CA GLU A 335 11.60 9.19 8.34
C GLU A 335 11.17 10.17 7.25
N LEU A 336 9.86 10.34 7.03
CA LEU A 336 9.33 11.26 6.03
C LEU A 336 9.59 12.72 6.42
N ARG A 337 9.42 13.06 7.70
CA ARG A 337 9.73 14.40 8.25
C ARG A 337 11.22 14.76 8.17
N ALA A 338 12.10 13.76 8.10
CA ALA A 338 13.53 13.96 7.93
C ALA A 338 13.95 14.16 6.47
N ALA A 339 13.05 13.96 5.49
CA ALA A 339 13.36 14.21 4.09
C ALA A 339 13.47 15.72 3.81
N GLN A 340 14.46 16.10 3.00
CA GLN A 340 14.81 17.52 2.76
C GLN A 340 13.61 18.35 2.25
N ASN A 341 12.77 17.78 1.38
CA ASN A 341 11.64 18.48 0.77
C ASN A 341 10.30 18.26 1.50
N TYR A 342 10.31 17.83 2.77
CA TYR A 342 9.08 17.71 3.55
C TYR A 342 8.36 19.09 3.63
N PRO A 343 7.02 19.18 3.42
CA PRO A 343 6.04 18.08 3.31
C PRO A 343 5.86 17.46 1.91
N LYS A 344 6.43 18.04 0.84
CA LYS A 344 6.40 17.49 -0.53
C LYS A 344 7.46 16.41 -0.76
N ALA A 345 7.48 15.43 0.14
CA ALA A 345 8.35 14.26 0.07
C ALA A 345 7.52 12.97 -0.05
N VAL A 346 8.08 11.98 -0.74
CA VAL A 346 7.54 10.62 -0.84
C VAL A 346 8.63 9.65 -0.42
N LEU A 347 8.35 8.78 0.56
CA LEU A 347 9.22 7.62 0.82
C LEU A 347 8.76 6.46 -0.07
N SER A 348 9.68 5.80 -0.77
CA SER A 348 9.37 4.62 -1.56
C SER A 348 10.59 3.69 -1.71
N SER A 349 10.34 2.40 -1.82
CA SER A 349 11.34 1.37 -2.07
C SER A 349 10.66 0.05 -2.47
N TYR A 350 11.44 -0.93 -2.92
CA TYR A 350 10.99 -2.33 -2.88
C TYR A 350 11.35 -2.93 -1.52
N PRO A 351 10.34 -3.34 -0.70
CA PRO A 351 10.62 -3.96 0.58
C PRO A 351 11.39 -5.28 0.44
N PRO A 352 12.17 -5.69 1.46
CA PRO A 352 12.84 -6.99 1.47
C PRO A 352 11.83 -8.15 1.47
N GLY A 353 12.22 -9.26 0.85
CA GLY A 353 11.39 -10.47 0.79
C GLY A 353 11.29 -11.20 2.13
N PHE A 354 10.14 -11.82 2.41
CA PHE A 354 10.01 -12.82 3.48
C PHE A 354 9.43 -14.15 2.98
N ASN A 355 9.69 -15.23 3.73
CA ASN A 355 9.05 -16.53 3.51
C ASN A 355 7.89 -16.68 4.50
N PRO A 356 6.64 -16.91 4.03
CA PRO A 356 5.46 -17.02 4.91
C PRO A 356 5.55 -18.21 5.89
N ALA A 357 6.30 -19.27 5.55
CA ALA A 357 6.54 -20.39 6.47
C ALA A 357 7.41 -20.00 7.67
N ASN A 358 7.99 -18.78 7.67
CA ASN A 358 8.77 -18.24 8.76
C ASN A 358 8.00 -17.12 9.46
N HIS A 359 7.66 -17.34 10.72
CA HIS A 359 6.98 -16.36 11.58
C HIS A 359 7.95 -15.36 12.24
N ALA A 360 9.16 -15.19 11.72
CA ALA A 360 10.11 -14.22 12.24
C ALA A 360 9.59 -12.78 12.06
N ALA A 361 9.74 -11.98 13.11
CA ALA A 361 9.46 -10.54 13.08
C ALA A 361 10.34 -9.82 12.04
N VAL A 362 9.83 -8.73 11.48
CA VAL A 362 10.59 -7.89 10.53
C VAL A 362 11.81 -7.31 11.22
N LYS A 363 12.99 -7.59 10.64
CA LYS A 363 14.25 -6.99 11.08
C LYS A 363 14.46 -5.64 10.38
N GLU A 364 14.75 -4.61 11.17
CA GLU A 364 15.16 -3.31 10.66
C GLU A 364 16.54 -3.43 9.98
N THR A 365 16.51 -3.67 8.68
CA THR A 365 17.69 -3.74 7.83
C THR A 365 17.87 -2.42 7.08
N ARG A 366 19.05 -2.22 6.49
CA ARG A 366 19.34 -1.02 5.69
C ARG A 366 18.41 -0.94 4.48
N GLY A 367 17.90 0.24 4.21
CA GLY A 367 17.02 0.51 3.07
C GLY A 367 17.71 0.28 1.72
N ALA A 368 16.89 -0.05 0.73
CA ALA A 368 17.28 -0.17 -0.67
C ALA A 368 16.83 1.06 -1.46
N ARG A 369 17.61 1.44 -2.48
CA ARG A 369 17.35 2.58 -3.38
C ARG A 369 17.08 2.09 -4.80
N LEU A 370 16.00 2.61 -5.39
CA LEU A 370 15.60 2.34 -6.76
C LEU A 370 16.41 3.23 -7.71
N CYS A 371 17.64 2.80 -8.04
CA CYS A 371 18.61 3.61 -8.76
C CYS A 371 18.94 3.11 -10.17
N SER A 372 18.16 2.16 -10.70
CA SER A 372 18.35 1.72 -12.08
C SER A 372 17.04 1.37 -12.76
N CYS A 373 17.03 1.44 -14.09
CA CYS A 373 15.94 0.94 -14.90
C CYS A 373 16.44 0.32 -16.21
N ALA A 374 15.53 -0.36 -16.91
CA ALA A 374 15.76 -0.92 -18.24
C ALA A 374 14.45 -0.95 -19.03
N PHE A 375 14.51 -0.85 -20.35
CA PHE A 375 13.32 -1.05 -21.21
C PHE A 375 13.09 -2.55 -21.37
N SER A 376 11.85 -2.99 -21.17
CA SER A 376 11.51 -4.41 -21.28
C SER A 376 11.74 -4.94 -22.70
N ASN A 377 12.34 -6.12 -22.82
CA ASN A 377 12.48 -6.85 -24.07
C ASN A 377 11.30 -7.82 -24.33
N SER A 378 10.31 -7.86 -23.42
CA SER A 378 9.14 -8.71 -23.54
C SER A 378 8.08 -8.06 -24.42
N GLU A 379 7.61 -8.78 -25.45
CA GLU A 379 6.53 -8.32 -26.32
C GLU A 379 5.21 -8.08 -25.57
N ILE A 380 5.00 -8.78 -24.45
CA ILE A 380 3.83 -8.63 -23.58
C ILE A 380 3.89 -7.29 -22.85
N GLU A 381 5.09 -6.87 -22.46
CA GLU A 381 5.33 -5.63 -21.71
C GLU A 381 5.52 -4.42 -22.62
N LYS A 382 5.59 -4.64 -23.94
CA LYS A 382 5.55 -3.58 -24.96
C LYS A 382 6.61 -2.50 -24.75
N ASP A 383 7.86 -2.85 -24.46
CA ASP A 383 8.95 -1.91 -24.20
C ASP A 383 8.76 -0.99 -22.98
N ILE A 384 7.85 -1.29 -22.05
CA ILE A 384 7.67 -0.46 -20.85
C ILE A 384 8.94 -0.46 -19.99
N LEU A 385 9.21 0.67 -19.35
CA LEU A 385 10.36 0.84 -18.47
C LEU A 385 10.17 0.04 -17.17
N ARG A 386 11.16 -0.77 -16.82
CA ARG A 386 11.28 -1.59 -15.62
C ARG A 386 12.23 -0.92 -14.63
N ILE A 387 11.77 -0.70 -13.41
CA ILE A 387 12.57 -0.13 -12.31
C ILE A 387 13.23 -1.25 -11.52
N ASN A 388 14.45 -1.02 -11.03
CA ASN A 388 15.22 -1.99 -10.26
C ASN A 388 15.94 -1.33 -9.08
N VAL A 389 16.27 -2.17 -8.09
CA VAL A 389 17.15 -1.80 -6.99
C VAL A 389 18.61 -1.93 -7.46
N SER A 390 19.42 -0.91 -7.19
CA SER A 390 20.88 -1.00 -7.37
C SER A 390 21.69 -0.25 -6.31
N GLY A 391 21.07 0.57 -5.46
CA GLY A 391 21.71 1.22 -4.32
C GLY A 391 21.23 0.69 -2.97
N SER A 392 22.08 0.78 -1.95
CA SER A 392 21.68 0.53 -0.54
C SER A 392 22.34 1.52 0.40
N TYR A 393 21.73 1.76 1.55
CA TYR A 393 22.33 2.61 2.58
C TYR A 393 23.58 1.97 3.19
N ARG A 394 24.55 2.81 3.58
CA ARG A 394 25.76 2.40 4.30
C ARG A 394 25.55 2.34 5.82
N GLY A 395 24.46 2.96 6.30
CA GLY A 395 24.03 2.94 7.69
C GLY A 395 24.51 4.12 8.53
N ASN A 396 25.26 5.05 7.95
CA ASN A 396 25.71 6.29 8.59
C ASN A 396 24.96 7.53 8.09
N GLU A 397 24.05 7.37 7.13
CA GLU A 397 23.26 8.46 6.58
C GLU A 397 22.26 9.01 7.61
N THR A 398 22.30 10.33 7.80
CA THR A 398 21.51 11.05 8.81
C THR A 398 20.08 11.37 8.37
N GLU A 399 19.79 11.24 7.08
CA GLU A 399 18.50 11.55 6.46
C GLU A 399 18.24 10.67 5.22
N PRO A 400 16.98 10.51 4.80
CA PRO A 400 16.64 9.86 3.53
C PRO A 400 17.33 10.53 2.34
N ARG A 401 17.58 9.74 1.30
CA ARG A 401 18.26 10.15 0.07
C ARG A 401 17.31 10.05 -1.10
N GLN A 402 17.36 11.06 -1.96
CA GLN A 402 16.56 11.08 -3.18
C GLN A 402 16.80 9.84 -4.06
N ILE A 403 15.72 9.39 -4.68
CA ILE A 403 15.67 8.36 -5.71
C ILE A 403 14.75 8.83 -6.85
N PRO A 404 14.92 8.35 -8.09
CA PRO A 404 14.10 8.78 -9.21
C PRO A 404 12.72 8.11 -9.28
N PHE A 405 12.52 6.98 -8.59
CA PHE A 405 11.35 6.14 -8.83
C PHE A 405 10.51 5.89 -7.58
N ILE A 406 9.19 5.87 -7.79
CA ILE A 406 8.19 5.36 -6.86
C ILE A 406 7.87 3.91 -7.26
N ALA A 407 7.99 3.00 -6.30
CA ALA A 407 7.42 1.66 -6.39
C ALA A 407 5.92 1.71 -6.07
N ALA A 408 5.09 1.11 -6.92
CA ALA A 408 3.64 1.16 -6.73
C ALA A 408 3.15 0.22 -5.61
N GLY A 409 3.97 -0.75 -5.21
CA GLY A 409 3.71 -1.66 -4.07
C GLY A 409 4.11 -1.10 -2.70
N PHE A 410 4.80 0.05 -2.64
CA PHE A 410 5.05 0.77 -1.40
C PHE A 410 5.44 2.24 -1.65
N PHE A 411 4.60 3.16 -1.19
CA PHE A 411 5.04 4.54 -0.93
C PHE A 411 4.28 5.18 0.23
N PHE A 412 4.93 6.12 0.93
CA PHE A 412 4.41 6.84 2.09
C PHE A 412 4.61 8.35 1.90
N ALA A 413 3.54 9.14 1.99
CA ALA A 413 3.57 10.58 1.75
C ALA A 413 2.52 11.32 2.61
N ARG A 414 2.61 12.64 2.62
CA ARG A 414 1.54 13.53 3.07
C ARG A 414 0.32 13.40 2.15
N ALA A 415 -0.90 13.44 2.69
CA ALA A 415 -2.12 13.15 1.91
C ALA A 415 -2.43 14.17 0.81
N GLU A 416 -1.81 15.35 0.86
CA GLU A 416 -1.76 16.34 -0.22
C GLU A 416 -1.32 15.69 -1.56
N PHE A 417 -0.55 14.59 -1.52
CA PHE A 417 -0.18 13.79 -2.68
C PHE A 417 -1.39 13.32 -3.50
N LEU A 418 -2.52 12.99 -2.87
CA LEU A 418 -3.73 12.54 -3.56
C LEU A 418 -4.40 13.64 -4.40
N VAL A 419 -4.14 14.91 -4.06
CA VAL A 419 -4.66 16.07 -4.80
C VAL A 419 -3.74 16.39 -5.97
N ASP A 420 -2.43 16.43 -5.72
CA ASP A 420 -1.42 16.75 -6.72
C ASP A 420 -1.24 15.62 -7.75
N VAL A 421 -1.36 14.36 -7.31
CA VAL A 421 -1.04 13.16 -8.08
C VAL A 421 -2.16 12.11 -7.94
N PRO A 422 -3.41 12.42 -8.37
CA PRO A 422 -4.53 11.50 -8.22
C PRO A 422 -4.30 10.19 -8.99
N PHE A 423 -4.72 9.06 -8.45
CA PHE A 423 -4.70 7.80 -9.21
C PHE A 423 -5.60 7.91 -10.46
N ASP A 424 -5.21 7.25 -11.54
CA ASP A 424 -5.87 7.38 -12.84
C ASP A 424 -6.90 6.26 -13.05
N PRO A 425 -8.22 6.55 -13.09
CA PRO A 425 -9.23 5.54 -13.35
C PRO A 425 -9.21 5.04 -14.80
N TYR A 426 -8.54 5.72 -15.73
CA TYR A 426 -8.49 5.35 -17.15
C TYR A 426 -7.31 4.44 -17.51
N MET A 427 -6.82 3.66 -16.54
CA MET A 427 -5.76 2.64 -16.72
C MET A 427 -6.25 1.19 -16.43
N PRO A 428 -7.39 0.72 -16.98
CA PRO A 428 -7.84 -0.66 -16.78
C PRO A 428 -6.85 -1.67 -17.37
N TRP A 429 -6.74 -2.82 -16.71
CA TRP A 429 -5.83 -3.93 -17.03
C TRP A 429 -4.33 -3.57 -16.97
N CYS A 430 -3.99 -2.38 -16.50
CA CYS A 430 -2.61 -1.94 -16.33
C CYS A 430 -1.99 -2.57 -15.06
N PHE A 431 -0.94 -3.37 -15.25
CA PHE A 431 -0.10 -3.95 -14.19
C PHE A 431 1.36 -3.49 -14.29
N MET A 432 1.78 -3.09 -15.50
CA MET A 432 3.13 -2.64 -15.77
C MET A 432 3.08 -1.20 -16.25
N GLY A 433 4.00 -0.36 -15.81
CA GLY A 433 4.12 1.03 -16.25
C GLY A 433 3.52 2.05 -15.30
N GLU A 434 2.65 1.64 -14.36
CA GLU A 434 2.12 2.59 -13.37
C GLU A 434 3.22 3.22 -12.49
N GLU A 435 4.32 2.51 -12.24
CA GLU A 435 5.42 2.98 -11.40
C GLU A 435 6.14 4.18 -12.03
N ILE A 436 6.52 4.07 -13.30
CA ILE A 436 7.15 5.19 -14.02
C ILE A 436 6.17 6.34 -14.25
N ALA A 437 4.89 6.03 -14.53
CA ALA A 437 3.85 7.05 -14.62
C ALA A 437 3.73 7.83 -13.31
N LEU A 438 3.63 7.13 -12.17
CA LEU A 438 3.51 7.75 -10.85
C LEU A 438 4.75 8.58 -10.49
N SER A 439 5.95 8.07 -10.81
CA SER A 439 7.23 8.75 -10.55
C SER A 439 7.32 10.10 -11.27
N ILE A 440 7.04 10.11 -12.59
CA ILE A 440 7.06 11.32 -13.41
C ILE A 440 6.01 12.31 -12.93
N ARG A 441 4.78 11.85 -12.67
CA ARG A 441 3.69 12.72 -12.25
C ARG A 441 3.95 13.36 -10.88
N ALA A 442 4.51 12.60 -9.94
CA ALA A 442 4.92 13.13 -8.65
C ALA A 442 6.00 14.21 -8.80
N TRP A 443 7.07 13.89 -9.55
CA TRP A 443 8.20 14.79 -9.71
C TRP A 443 7.84 16.09 -10.44
N THR A 444 7.07 15.99 -11.52
CA THR A 444 6.55 17.15 -12.27
C THR A 444 5.53 17.97 -11.48
N SER A 445 4.97 17.43 -10.39
CA SER A 445 4.10 18.12 -9.43
C SER A 445 4.86 18.69 -8.21
N GLY A 446 6.20 18.66 -8.25
CA GLY A 446 7.08 19.23 -7.23
C GLY A 446 7.38 18.31 -6.04
N TRP A 447 6.99 17.04 -6.11
CA TRP A 447 7.32 16.05 -5.08
C TRP A 447 8.71 15.48 -5.32
N ASN A 448 9.49 15.33 -4.24
CA ASN A 448 10.77 14.62 -4.29
C ASN A 448 10.58 13.23 -3.70
N ILE A 449 11.21 12.24 -4.31
CA ILE A 449 11.06 10.83 -3.94
C ILE A 449 12.34 10.40 -3.24
N TYR A 450 12.22 9.68 -2.14
CA TYR A 450 13.31 9.29 -1.26
C TYR A 450 13.20 7.81 -0.91
N ALA A 451 14.34 7.13 -0.76
CA ALA A 451 14.34 5.80 -0.14
C ALA A 451 14.35 5.93 1.39
N PRO A 452 13.53 5.17 2.15
CA PRO A 452 13.69 5.12 3.59
C PRO A 452 15.04 4.49 3.96
N ARG A 453 15.72 5.01 5.00
CA ARG A 453 17.02 4.48 5.47
C ARG A 453 16.93 3.07 6.04
N LYS A 454 15.74 2.68 6.49
CA LYS A 454 15.47 1.37 7.08
C LYS A 454 14.26 0.70 6.44
N ASN A 455 14.33 -0.61 6.29
CA ASN A 455 13.18 -1.42 5.93
C ASN A 455 12.31 -1.62 7.17
N LEU A 456 11.10 -1.06 7.16
CA LEU A 456 10.12 -1.20 8.24
C LEU A 456 8.95 -2.12 7.86
N ILE A 457 8.91 -2.58 6.61
CA ILE A 457 7.99 -3.60 6.13
C ILE A 457 8.79 -4.66 5.35
N ALA A 458 8.23 -5.86 5.26
CA ALA A 458 8.72 -6.92 4.40
C ALA A 458 7.59 -7.43 3.50
N HIS A 459 7.92 -7.87 2.30
CA HIS A 459 6.96 -8.25 1.26
C HIS A 459 7.08 -9.72 0.87
N GLN A 460 5.94 -10.39 0.67
CA GLN A 460 5.94 -11.76 0.14
C GLN A 460 6.05 -11.72 -1.39
N TYR A 461 7.27 -11.87 -1.93
CA TYR A 461 7.41 -11.98 -3.40
C TYR A 461 6.87 -13.32 -3.90
N ARG A 462 5.97 -13.24 -4.88
CA ARG A 462 5.23 -14.40 -5.38
C ARG A 462 5.71 -14.88 -6.75
N PRO A 463 6.62 -15.87 -6.84
CA PRO A 463 7.00 -16.42 -8.14
C PRO A 463 5.79 -17.07 -8.82
N GLY A 464 5.72 -16.99 -10.15
CA GLY A 464 4.59 -17.51 -10.93
C GLY A 464 4.30 -19.00 -10.72
N LYS A 465 5.27 -19.77 -10.24
CA LYS A 465 5.13 -21.21 -9.95
C LYS A 465 4.32 -21.53 -8.69
N MET A 466 3.93 -20.54 -7.89
CA MET A 466 3.11 -20.78 -6.68
C MET A 466 1.63 -21.07 -7.00
N GLY A 467 1.21 -21.00 -8.28
CA GLY A 467 -0.18 -21.34 -8.67
C GLY A 467 -1.24 -20.39 -8.12
N LEU A 468 -0.82 -19.23 -7.59
CA LEU A 468 -1.73 -18.22 -7.09
C LEU A 468 -2.43 -17.52 -8.26
N PRO A 469 -3.77 -17.38 -8.22
CA PRO A 469 -4.55 -16.72 -9.26
C PRO A 469 -4.03 -15.32 -9.58
N LYS A 470 -4.13 -14.94 -10.84
CA LYS A 470 -3.80 -13.61 -11.35
C LYS A 470 -5.00 -13.01 -12.05
N PHE A 471 -5.22 -11.71 -11.90
CA PHE A 471 -6.42 -11.05 -12.46
C PHE A 471 -6.54 -11.24 -13.97
N TRP A 472 -5.41 -11.28 -14.69
CA TRP A 472 -5.39 -11.47 -16.14
C TRP A 472 -5.94 -12.83 -16.59
N GLU A 473 -5.90 -13.86 -15.74
CA GLU A 473 -6.52 -15.15 -16.01
C GLU A 473 -8.04 -15.01 -16.04
N THR A 474 -8.61 -14.21 -15.14
CA THR A 474 -10.05 -13.94 -15.11
C THR A 474 -10.49 -13.07 -16.29
N VAL A 475 -9.71 -12.05 -16.61
CA VAL A 475 -9.92 -11.23 -17.83
C VAL A 475 -9.93 -12.12 -19.08
N HIS A 476 -8.98 -13.06 -19.18
CA HIS A 476 -8.94 -14.00 -20.30
C HIS A 476 -10.19 -14.89 -20.36
N ARG A 477 -10.68 -15.39 -19.21
CA ARG A 477 -11.91 -16.19 -19.16
C ARG A 477 -13.15 -15.41 -19.57
N LEU A 478 -13.28 -14.16 -19.11
CA LEU A 478 -14.43 -13.30 -19.39
C LEU A 478 -14.56 -12.99 -20.90
N TYR A 479 -13.45 -12.72 -21.57
CA TYR A 479 -13.44 -12.30 -22.97
C TYR A 479 -13.04 -13.41 -23.97
N LYS A 480 -13.00 -14.67 -23.53
CA LYS A 480 -12.49 -15.81 -24.32
C LYS A 480 -13.18 -16.00 -25.69
N ASP A 481 -14.45 -15.61 -25.78
CA ASP A 481 -15.30 -15.81 -26.96
C ASP A 481 -15.22 -14.63 -27.95
N ILE A 482 -14.46 -13.57 -27.62
CA ILE A 482 -14.21 -12.44 -28.52
C ILE A 482 -12.84 -12.62 -29.20
N PRO A 483 -12.78 -12.85 -30.52
CA PRO A 483 -11.53 -13.10 -31.23
C PRO A 483 -10.47 -12.00 -31.00
N GLY A 484 -9.28 -12.42 -30.56
CA GLY A 484 -8.14 -11.52 -30.33
C GLY A 484 -8.20 -10.70 -29.04
N VAL A 485 -9.24 -10.83 -28.23
CA VAL A 485 -9.34 -10.16 -26.92
C VAL A 485 -8.78 -11.05 -25.82
N ASN A 486 -7.79 -10.55 -25.10
CA ASN A 486 -7.26 -11.11 -23.87
C ASN A 486 -6.60 -9.97 -23.06
N ASN A 487 -6.13 -10.27 -21.85
CA ASN A 487 -5.48 -9.26 -21.01
C ASN A 487 -4.33 -8.55 -21.74
N ASN A 488 -3.46 -9.29 -22.44
CA ASN A 488 -2.28 -8.71 -23.08
C ASN A 488 -2.65 -7.79 -24.25
N SER A 489 -3.71 -8.11 -25.01
CA SER A 489 -4.19 -7.26 -26.10
C SER A 489 -4.92 -6.01 -25.60
N LEU A 490 -5.67 -6.12 -24.49
CA LEU A 490 -6.30 -4.99 -23.80
C LEU A 490 -5.25 -4.05 -23.17
N GLN A 491 -4.38 -4.60 -22.30
CA GLN A 491 -3.28 -3.87 -21.67
C GLN A 491 -2.36 -3.27 -22.73
N GLY A 492 -2.09 -3.99 -23.82
CA GLY A 492 -1.25 -3.52 -24.92
C GLY A 492 -1.76 -2.25 -25.60
N LYS A 493 -3.07 -1.94 -25.48
CA LYS A 493 -3.65 -0.67 -25.93
C LYS A 493 -3.70 0.37 -24.82
N VAL A 494 -4.09 -0.02 -23.60
CA VAL A 494 -4.16 0.94 -22.48
C VAL A 494 -2.77 1.47 -22.10
N ILE A 495 -1.72 0.66 -22.25
CA ILE A 495 -0.35 1.09 -21.95
C ILE A 495 0.14 2.22 -22.86
N ASP A 496 -0.48 2.43 -24.03
CA ASP A 496 -0.16 3.58 -24.89
C ASP A 496 -0.46 4.91 -24.20
N ARG A 497 -1.40 4.94 -23.24
CA ARG A 497 -1.62 6.11 -22.36
C ARG A 497 -0.40 6.42 -21.50
N VAL A 498 0.20 5.40 -20.88
CA VAL A 498 1.41 5.56 -20.06
C VAL A 498 2.59 5.96 -20.95
N LYS A 499 2.75 5.29 -22.09
CA LYS A 499 3.81 5.60 -23.04
C LYS A 499 3.72 7.01 -23.60
N ASN A 500 2.50 7.48 -23.89
CA ASN A 500 2.25 8.86 -24.29
C ASN A 500 2.71 9.84 -23.19
N LEU A 501 2.32 9.58 -21.94
CA LEU A 501 2.71 10.38 -20.78
C LEU A 501 4.24 10.46 -20.59
N VAL A 502 4.94 9.33 -20.82
CA VAL A 502 6.41 9.23 -20.66
C VAL A 502 7.16 9.77 -21.89
N GLY A 503 6.47 10.06 -23.01
CA GLY A 503 7.09 10.61 -24.21
C GLY A 503 7.65 9.56 -25.19
N TYR A 504 7.12 8.35 -25.20
CA TYR A 504 7.51 7.32 -26.17
C TYR A 504 7.09 7.69 -27.59
N LEU A 505 8.05 7.64 -28.54
CA LEU A 505 7.80 7.92 -29.95
C LEU A 505 6.83 6.93 -30.61
N SER A 506 6.62 5.74 -30.02
CA SER A 506 5.67 4.75 -30.52
C SER A 506 4.22 5.09 -30.19
N SER A 507 3.98 5.97 -29.22
CA SER A 507 2.65 6.26 -28.67
C SER A 507 2.42 7.77 -28.55
N THR A 508 2.77 8.53 -29.59
CA THR A 508 2.42 9.96 -29.67
C THR A 508 0.90 10.11 -29.79
N THR A 509 0.36 11.29 -29.43
CA THR A 509 -1.07 11.58 -29.51
C THR A 509 -1.61 11.31 -30.92
N GLU A 510 -0.91 11.79 -31.94
CA GLU A 510 -1.29 11.64 -33.35
C GLU A 510 -1.34 10.16 -33.76
N LYS A 511 -0.38 9.34 -33.29
CA LYS A 511 -0.35 7.89 -33.59
C LYS A 511 -1.49 7.15 -32.90
N ILE A 512 -1.78 7.50 -31.64
CA ILE A 512 -2.87 6.88 -30.87
C ILE A 512 -4.22 7.23 -31.51
N GLU A 513 -4.43 8.50 -31.87
CA GLU A 513 -5.64 8.96 -32.56
C GLU A 513 -5.80 8.30 -33.92
N ALA A 514 -4.75 8.28 -34.75
CA ALA A 514 -4.76 7.63 -36.06
C ALA A 514 -5.04 6.12 -35.98
N SER A 515 -4.68 5.48 -34.86
CA SER A 515 -4.98 4.05 -34.63
C SER A 515 -6.45 3.78 -34.25
N GLY A 516 -7.26 4.82 -34.06
CA GLY A 516 -8.66 4.71 -33.62
C GLY A 516 -8.82 4.43 -32.13
N PHE A 517 -7.78 4.65 -31.33
CA PHE A 517 -7.77 4.45 -29.88
C PHE A 517 -7.62 5.77 -29.09
N GLY A 518 -7.88 6.93 -29.69
CA GLY A 518 -7.79 8.25 -29.03
C GLY A 518 -8.52 8.35 -27.69
N LEU A 519 -9.58 7.56 -27.49
CA LEU A 519 -10.30 7.47 -26.21
C LEU A 519 -9.39 7.15 -25.01
N ILE A 520 -8.29 6.41 -25.19
CA ILE A 520 -7.37 6.09 -24.08
C ILE A 520 -6.67 7.32 -23.50
N LEU A 521 -6.70 8.46 -24.20
CA LEU A 521 -6.13 9.74 -23.75
C LEU A 521 -7.16 10.60 -22.99
N LYS A 522 -8.35 10.04 -22.68
CA LYS A 522 -9.40 10.69 -21.90
C LYS A 522 -8.85 11.30 -20.61
N ASP A 523 -9.13 12.59 -20.41
CA ASP A 523 -8.73 13.38 -19.25
C ASP A 523 -7.25 13.25 -18.86
N GLN A 524 -6.38 12.87 -19.79
CA GLN A 524 -4.95 12.64 -19.49
C GLN A 524 -4.26 13.93 -19.03
N LYS A 525 -4.78 15.11 -19.38
CA LYS A 525 -4.29 16.37 -18.82
C LYS A 525 -4.52 16.48 -17.30
N HIS A 526 -5.62 15.93 -16.80
CA HIS A 526 -5.92 15.93 -15.36
C HIS A 526 -5.10 14.87 -14.61
N PHE A 527 -4.98 13.67 -15.19
CA PHE A 527 -4.19 12.56 -14.63
C PHE A 527 -2.76 12.51 -15.17
N GLY A 528 -2.27 13.62 -15.70
CA GLY A 528 -1.02 13.70 -16.44
C GLY A 528 0.11 14.32 -15.63
N LEU A 529 1.00 14.99 -16.36
CA LEU A 529 2.15 15.70 -15.81
C LEU A 529 1.68 16.87 -14.93
N GLY A 530 2.45 17.12 -13.87
CA GLY A 530 2.35 18.36 -13.10
C GLY A 530 2.91 19.56 -13.85
N LYS A 531 2.84 20.73 -13.21
CA LYS A 531 3.25 22.02 -13.80
C LYS A 531 4.48 22.65 -13.15
N GLU A 532 5.01 22.03 -12.10
CA GLU A 532 6.14 22.58 -11.32
C GLU A 532 7.49 22.32 -11.99
N ARG A 533 7.59 21.21 -12.73
CA ARG A 533 8.80 20.80 -13.47
C ARG A 533 8.39 20.06 -14.74
N THR A 534 9.23 20.08 -15.75
CA THR A 534 8.97 19.50 -17.08
C THR A 534 9.31 18.01 -17.15
N LEU A 535 8.74 17.30 -18.14
CA LEU A 535 9.09 15.90 -18.40
C LEU A 535 10.56 15.77 -18.83
N GLU A 536 11.03 16.72 -19.64
CA GLU A 536 12.40 16.75 -20.16
C GLU A 536 13.42 16.85 -19.02
N GLU A 537 13.17 17.70 -18.02
CA GLU A 537 14.02 17.80 -16.83
C GLU A 537 14.02 16.50 -16.01
N TYR A 538 12.87 15.81 -15.88
CA TYR A 538 12.83 14.52 -15.20
C TYR A 538 13.66 13.47 -15.93
N LEU A 539 13.51 13.36 -17.26
CA LEU A 539 14.21 12.37 -18.07
C LEU A 539 15.72 12.60 -18.05
N ASP A 540 16.17 13.86 -18.11
CA ASP A 540 17.59 14.22 -17.97
C ASP A 540 18.11 13.92 -16.55
N TRP A 541 17.38 14.36 -15.52
CA TRP A 541 17.72 14.12 -14.12
C TRP A 541 17.82 12.63 -13.78
N ALA A 542 16.95 11.80 -14.34
CA ALA A 542 16.94 10.36 -14.13
C ALA A 542 17.81 9.56 -15.13
N ASP A 543 18.54 10.22 -16.04
CA ASP A 543 19.33 9.60 -17.13
C ASP A 543 18.54 8.56 -17.96
N ILE A 544 17.33 8.95 -18.39
CA ILE A 544 16.42 8.13 -19.20
C ILE A 544 16.32 8.72 -20.61
N ASP A 545 16.82 7.99 -21.61
CA ASP A 545 16.61 8.32 -23.02
C ASP A 545 15.52 7.42 -23.61
N VAL A 546 14.28 7.92 -23.59
CA VAL A 546 13.10 7.20 -24.10
C VAL A 546 13.18 6.99 -25.62
N LYS A 547 13.82 7.90 -26.36
CA LYS A 547 13.94 7.80 -27.83
C LYS A 547 14.85 6.67 -28.23
N LYS A 548 15.97 6.50 -27.53
CA LYS A 548 16.93 5.40 -27.74
C LYS A 548 16.64 4.16 -26.89
N LYS A 549 15.56 4.18 -26.09
CA LYS A 549 15.20 3.12 -25.13
C LYS A 549 16.38 2.76 -24.20
N ARG A 550 17.07 3.77 -23.69
CA ARG A 550 18.22 3.60 -22.79
C ARG A 550 17.86 4.09 -21.39
N CYS A 551 17.98 3.18 -20.44
CA CYS A 551 18.13 3.48 -19.02
C CYS A 551 19.08 2.44 -18.44
N ASN A 552 19.94 2.85 -17.51
CA ASN A 552 20.85 1.95 -16.79
C ASN A 552 20.91 2.39 -15.31
N HIS A 553 22.11 2.38 -14.73
CA HIS A 553 22.42 2.82 -13.37
C HIS A 553 22.50 4.35 -13.30
N ILE A 554 21.83 4.93 -12.32
CA ILE A 554 21.72 6.38 -12.12
C ILE A 554 22.73 6.80 -11.04
N SER A 555 23.86 7.35 -11.46
CA SER A 555 25.05 7.48 -10.61
C SER A 555 24.85 8.34 -9.36
N TRP A 556 24.12 9.46 -9.44
CA TRP A 556 23.86 10.30 -8.27
C TRP A 556 22.99 9.57 -7.23
N CYS A 557 22.06 8.74 -7.71
CA CYS A 557 21.17 7.95 -6.86
C CYS A 557 21.98 6.87 -6.15
N GLU A 558 22.85 6.13 -6.85
CA GLU A 558 23.69 5.08 -6.26
C GLU A 558 24.71 5.61 -5.26
N ASN A 559 25.26 6.79 -5.52
CA ASN A 559 26.22 7.45 -4.65
C ASN A 559 25.58 8.22 -3.48
N ALA A 560 24.24 8.25 -3.38
CA ALA A 560 23.50 9.01 -2.35
C ALA A 560 23.86 10.50 -2.36
N SER A 561 24.14 11.05 -3.55
CA SER A 561 24.72 12.39 -3.69
C SER A 561 23.68 13.50 -3.52
N LEU A 562 22.41 13.22 -3.81
CA LEU A 562 21.32 14.16 -3.61
C LEU A 562 20.61 13.88 -2.29
N LEU A 563 20.21 14.96 -1.62
CA LEU A 563 19.47 14.93 -0.37
C LEU A 563 18.00 14.68 -0.65
#